data_AF-A0A7K1ZKJ6-F1
#
_entry.id   AF-A0A7K1ZKJ6-F1
#
_cell.length_a   1.000
_cell.length_b   1.000
_cell.length_c   1.000
_cell.angle_alpha   90.00
_cell.angle_beta   90.00
_cell.angle_gamma   90.00
#
_symmetry.space_group_name_H-M   'P 1'
#
loop_
_entity.id
_entity.type
_entity.pdbx_description
1 polymer ?
#
loop_
_entity_poly.entity_id
_entity_poly.type
_entity_poly.pdbx_seq_one_letter_code
_entity_poly.pdbx_strand_id
1 'polypeptide(L)' 'MINTLSIARDLSEAGIERSHAEAIAHAMGTRQGDVATKDFVHAEISTLEARLVRWIVGTVFAASGMLFAALRFIP' A
#
# COMPACT_ATOMS: atom_id res chain seq x y z
N MET A 1 13.14 17.46 2.65
CA MET A 1 12.33 18.05 1.55
C MET A 1 13.13 17.86 0.27
N ILE A 2 12.55 17.30 -0.80
CA ILE A 2 13.30 17.07 -2.05
C ILE A 2 13.67 18.43 -2.63
N ASN A 3 14.94 18.62 -2.98
CA ASN A 3 15.40 19.83 -3.62
C ASN A 3 15.26 19.67 -5.15
N THR A 4 14.16 20.20 -5.69
CA THR A 4 13.85 20.16 -7.13
C THR A 4 15.00 20.72 -7.98
N LEU A 5 15.74 21.69 -7.47
CA LEU A 5 16.89 22.29 -8.16
C LEU A 5 18.09 21.33 -8.23
N SER A 6 18.35 20.55 -7.17
CA SER A 6 19.43 19.57 -7.21
C SER A 6 19.08 18.42 -8.17
N ILE A 7 17.84 17.95 -8.17
CA ILE A 7 17.38 16.90 -9.10
C ILE A 7 17.47 17.37 -10.56
N ALA A 8 17.01 18.58 -10.87
CA ALA A 8 17.10 19.12 -12.22
C ALA A 8 18.57 19.26 -12.68
N ARG A 9 19.47 19.65 -11.78
CA ARG A 9 20.91 19.71 -12.07
C ARG A 9 21.48 18.32 -12.34
N ASP A 10 21.20 17.34 -11.48
CA ASP A 10 21.72 15.97 -11.63
C ASP A 10 21.20 15.33 -12.94
N LEU A 11 19.95 15.59 -13.32
CA LEU A 11 19.37 15.15 -14.59
C LEU A 11 20.03 15.85 -15.80
N SER A 12 20.34 17.14 -15.67
CA SER A 12 21.06 17.87 -16.71
C SER A 12 22.49 17.38 -16.88
N GLU A 13 23.16 17.02 -15.78
CA GLU A 13 24.50 16.41 -15.77
C GLU A 13 24.48 15.00 -16.39
N ALA A 14 23.36 14.28 -16.28
CA ALA A 14 23.12 13.01 -16.97
C ALA A 14 22.82 13.17 -18.48
N GLY A 15 22.88 14.39 -19.02
CA GLY A 15 22.67 14.68 -20.44
C GLY A 15 21.21 14.90 -20.85
N ILE A 16 20.29 15.04 -19.88
CA ILE A 16 18.90 15.42 -20.17
C ILE A 16 18.86 16.93 -20.41
N GLU A 17 18.13 17.34 -21.45
CA GLU A 17 17.92 18.76 -21.74
C GLU A 17 17.33 19.49 -20.51
N ARG A 18 17.87 20.67 -20.19
CA ARG A 18 17.54 21.41 -18.96
C ARG A 18 16.04 21.68 -18.80
N SER A 19 15.35 22.00 -19.89
CA SER A 19 13.90 22.20 -19.94
C SER A 19 13.12 20.95 -19.48
N HIS A 20 13.57 19.77 -19.93
CA HIS A 20 13.00 18.48 -19.53
C HIS A 20 13.40 18.08 -18.11
N ALA A 21 14.63 18.35 -17.71
CA ALA A 21 15.12 18.08 -16.36
C ALA A 21 14.33 18.86 -15.29
N GLU A 22 14.04 20.14 -15.56
CA GLU A 22 13.21 20.99 -14.71
C GLU A 22 11.76 20.50 -14.65
N ALA A 23 11.18 20.08 -15.78
CA ALA A 23 9.82 19.51 -15.83
C ALA A 23 9.70 18.19 -15.05
N ILE A 24 10.69 17.31 -15.16
CA ILE A 24 10.75 16.03 -14.42
C ILE A 24 10.89 16.30 -12.92
N ALA A 25 11.82 17.17 -12.53
CA ALA A 25 12.03 17.52 -11.14
C ALA A 25 10.77 18.16 -10.52
N HIS A 26 10.09 19.03 -11.27
CA HIS A 26 8.84 19.64 -10.85
C HIS A 26 7.73 18.58 -10.66
N ALA A 27 7.57 17.66 -11.63
CA ALA A 27 6.61 16.56 -11.53
C ALA A 27 6.89 15.65 -10.32
N MET A 28 8.16 15.35 -10.04
CA MET A 28 8.58 14.59 -8.86
C MET A 28 8.28 15.33 -7.56
N GLY A 29 8.54 16.65 -7.50
CA GLY A 29 8.22 17.49 -6.34
C GLY A 29 6.70 17.54 -6.06
N THR A 30 5.87 17.64 -7.11
CA THR A 30 4.41 17.68 -6.96
C THR A 30 3.79 16.35 -6.52
N ARG A 31 4.43 15.21 -6.81
CA ARG A 31 3.92 13.88 -6.45
C ARG A 31 4.51 13.31 -5.17
N GLN A 32 5.36 14.06 -4.46
CA GLN A 32 6.09 13.58 -3.29
C GLN A 32 5.19 13.05 -2.14
N GLY A 33 3.90 13.41 -2.12
CA GLY A 33 2.92 12.88 -1.15
C GLY A 33 2.00 11.76 -1.68
N ASP A 34 2.00 11.50 -2.99
CA ASP A 34 1.02 10.63 -3.66
C ASP A 34 1.64 9.35 -4.26
N VAL A 35 2.96 9.22 -4.16
CA VAL A 35 3.63 7.93 -4.41
C VAL A 35 3.47 7.09 -3.15
N ALA A 36 2.62 6.07 -3.22
CA ALA A 36 2.54 5.07 -2.17
C ALA A 36 3.94 4.47 -1.94
N THR A 37 4.60 4.89 -0.86
CA THR A 37 5.88 4.31 -0.44
C THR A 37 5.67 2.81 -0.25
N LYS A 38 6.65 1.98 -0.62
CA LYS A 38 6.58 0.51 -0.46
C LYS A 38 6.11 0.10 0.95
N ASP A 39 6.51 0.87 1.97
CA ASP A 39 6.13 0.69 3.36
C ASP A 39 4.64 0.93 3.61
N PHE A 40 4.03 1.91 2.93
CA PHE A 40 2.60 2.19 2.98
C PHE A 40 1.79 1.04 2.36
N VAL A 41 2.24 0.55 1.19
CA VAL A 41 1.61 -0.61 0.53
C VAL A 41 1.72 -1.85 1.41
N HIS A 42 2.87 -2.09 2.04
CA HIS A 42 3.06 -3.24 2.93
C HIS A 42 2.22 -3.13 4.21
N ALA A 43 2.13 -1.93 4.79
CA ALA A 43 1.26 -1.66 5.93
C ALA A 43 -0.21 -1.95 5.57
N GLU A 44 -0.71 -1.45 4.44
CA GLU A 44 -2.09 -1.68 4.01
C GLU A 44 -2.36 -3.17 3.77
N ILE A 45 -1.43 -3.89 3.11
CA ILE A 45 -1.50 -5.35 2.93
C ILE A 45 -1.59 -6.06 4.29
N SER A 46 -0.72 -5.72 5.24
CA SER A 46 -0.73 -6.36 6.57
C SER A 46 -2.04 -6.12 7.34
N THR A 47 -2.63 -4.93 7.21
CA THR A 47 -3.93 -4.64 7.82
C THR A 47 -5.06 -5.40 7.14
N LEU A 48 -4.96 -5.62 5.83
CA LEU A 48 -5.91 -6.40 5.05
C LEU A 48 -5.84 -7.88 5.43
N GLU A 49 -4.64 -8.43 5.56
CA GLU A 49 -4.40 -9.80 6.03
C GLU A 49 -4.95 -10.01 7.43
N ALA A 50 -4.67 -9.10 8.37
CA ALA A 50 -5.21 -9.17 9.73
C ALA A 50 -6.75 -9.14 9.75
N ARG A 51 -7.36 -8.31 8.88
CA ARG A 51 -8.82 -8.24 8.75
C ARG A 51 -9.40 -9.52 8.17
N LEU A 52 -8.77 -10.10 7.16
CA LEU A 52 -9.17 -11.37 6.57
C LEU A 52 -9.08 -12.52 7.57
N VAL A 53 -7.94 -12.63 8.28
CA VAL A 53 -7.76 -13.64 9.33
C VAL A 53 -8.85 -13.51 10.40
N ARG A 54 -9.17 -12.28 10.85
CA ARG A 54 -10.25 -12.07 11.83
C ARG A 54 -11.61 -12.59 11.34
N TRP A 55 -11.97 -12.32 10.09
CA TRP A 55 -13.23 -12.78 9.52
C TRP A 55 -13.27 -14.29 9.28
N ILE A 56 -12.17 -14.88 8.80
CA ILE A 56 -12.07 -16.34 8.61
C ILE A 56 -12.22 -17.05 9.95
N VAL A 57 -11.48 -16.61 10.96
CA VAL A 57 -11.56 -17.17 12.33
C VAL A 57 -13.00 -17.08 12.85
N GLY A 58 -13.62 -15.90 12.78
CA GLY A 58 -15.01 -15.72 13.22
C GLY A 58 -16.00 -16.64 12.48
N THR A 59 -15.82 -16.81 11.17
CA THR A 59 -16.69 -17.68 10.35
C THR A 59 -16.49 -19.16 10.67
N VAL A 60 -15.25 -19.61 10.87
CA VAL A 60 -14.96 -21.00 11.26
C VAL A 60 -15.55 -21.32 12.63
N PHE A 61 -15.40 -20.41 13.61
CA PHE A 61 -16.02 -20.60 14.92
C PHE A 61 -17.55 -20.63 14.84
N ALA A 62 -18.16 -19.73 14.08
CA ALA A 62 -19.60 -19.70 13.87
C ALA A 62 -20.10 -21.01 13.21
N ALA A 63 -19.44 -21.46 12.14
CA ALA A 63 -19.77 -22.70 11.45
C ALA A 63 -19.62 -23.91 12.37
N SER A 64 -18.55 -23.96 13.18
CA SER A 64 -18.32 -25.06 14.13
C SER A 64 -19.39 -25.10 15.22
N GLY A 65 -19.76 -23.94 15.76
CA GLY A 65 -20.85 -23.83 16.73
C GLY A 65 -22.20 -24.26 16.13
N MET A 66 -22.47 -23.87 14.89
CA MET A 66 -23.69 -24.26 14.16
C MET A 66 -23.74 -25.77 13.92
N LEU A 67 -22.60 -26.39 13.57
CA LEU A 67 -22.50 -27.84 13.34
C LEU A 67 -22.67 -28.61 14.65
N PHE A 68 -22.09 -28.14 15.75
CA PHE A 68 -22.29 -28.71 17.08
C PHE A 68 -23.75 -28.59 17.54
N ALA A 69 -24.38 -27.43 17.33
CA ALA A 69 -25.79 -27.22 17.65
C ALA A 69 -26.71 -28.14 16.81
N ALA A 70 -26.39 -28.35 15.54
CA ALA A 70 -27.11 -29.28 14.69
C ALA A 70 -26.98 -30.72 15.20
N LEU A 71 -25.78 -31.18 15.53
CA LEU A 71 -25.54 -32.52 16.11
C LEU A 71 -26.27 -32.71 17.45
N ARG A 72 -26.39 -31.66 18.28
CA ARG A 72 -27.12 -31.68 19.55
C ARG A 72 -28.64 -31.87 19.40
N PHE A 73 -29.19 -31.43 18.27
CA PHE A 73 -30.63 -31.45 17.96
C PHE A 73 -31.07 -32.66 17.12
N ILE A 74 -30.12 -33.44 16.59
CA ILE A 74 -30.42 -34.73 15.97
C ILE A 74 -30.62 -35.74 17.13
N PRO A 75 -31.80 -36.41 17.22
CA PRO A 75 -32.13 -37.34 18.30
C PRO A 75 -31.26 -38.59 18.31
#